data_AF-A0A6N8U6G8-F1
#
_entry.id   AF-A0A6N8U6G8-F1
#
_cell.length_a   1.000
_cell.length_b   1.000
_cell.length_c   1.000
_cell.angle_alpha   90.00
_cell.angle_beta   90.00
_cell.angle_gamma   90.00
#
_symmetry.space_group_name_H-M   'P 1'
#
loop_
_entity.id
_entity.type
_entity.pdbx_description
1 polymer ?
#
loop_
_entity_poly.entity_id
_entity_poly.type
_entity_poly.pdbx_seq_one_letter_code
_entity_poly.pdbx_strand_id
1 'polypeptide(L)'
;MFAVRTIRLCTKDCLCLYVCPTGASDTENGQIDWSKCIGCGLCAKACPSHAISMVPEKYPAQQKKSEAVENTLNALIESTVKQEAVAGYIAHTSKDPILSQFATALKTSNRLMSEDLFREAGYMLPQSKNAHAFLRSLLDDPESDFPVAIVKTLLDKIEQNEN
;
A
#
# COMPACT_ATOMS: atom_id res chain seq x y z
N MET A 1 17.58 0.74 7.94
CA MET A 1 16.75 1.57 7.04
C MET A 1 17.22 1.33 5.62
N PHE A 2 16.31 1.22 4.66
CA PHE A 2 16.61 0.99 3.25
C PHE A 2 15.97 2.09 2.40
N ALA A 3 16.53 2.32 1.22
CA ALA A 3 15.94 3.21 0.24
C ALA A 3 14.91 2.44 -0.60
N VAL A 4 13.75 3.05 -0.86
CA VAL A 4 12.70 2.52 -1.74
C VAL A 4 12.34 3.57 -2.77
N ARG A 5 12.13 3.17 -4.03
CA ARG A 5 11.78 4.06 -5.14
C ARG A 5 10.31 3.89 -5.53
N THR A 6 9.53 4.97 -5.40
CA THR A 6 8.17 5.05 -5.93
C THR A 6 8.23 5.37 -7.43
N ILE A 7 8.15 4.32 -8.27
CA ILE A 7 8.33 4.45 -9.73
C ILE A 7 7.41 5.50 -10.35
N ARG A 8 6.16 5.62 -9.87
CA ARG A 8 5.19 6.62 -10.39
C ARG A 8 5.64 8.08 -10.22
N LEU A 9 6.51 8.36 -9.26
CA LEU A 9 7.06 9.70 -9.02
C LEU A 9 8.39 9.92 -9.76
N CYS A 10 9.00 8.86 -10.31
CA CYS A 10 10.32 8.94 -10.91
C CYS A 10 10.27 9.63 -12.29
N THR A 11 10.89 10.80 -12.37
CA THR A 11 11.05 11.63 -13.58
C THR A 11 12.26 11.25 -14.44
N LYS A 12 13.04 10.23 -14.02
CA LYS A 12 14.24 9.73 -14.72
C LYS A 12 15.40 10.73 -14.87
N ASP A 13 15.56 11.64 -13.91
CA ASP A 13 16.79 12.47 -13.81
C ASP A 13 18.04 11.67 -13.43
N CYS A 14 17.85 10.45 -12.90
CA CYS A 14 18.89 9.45 -12.62
C CYS A 14 20.05 9.88 -11.71
N LEU A 15 19.97 11.03 -11.03
CA LEU A 15 21.01 11.49 -10.08
C LEU A 15 21.27 10.48 -8.95
N CYS A 16 20.24 9.75 -8.54
CA CYS A 16 20.33 8.66 -7.57
C CYS A 16 21.29 7.53 -7.96
N LEU A 17 21.59 7.34 -9.25
CA LEU A 17 22.56 6.35 -9.73
C LEU A 17 23.98 6.80 -9.39
N TYR A 18 24.31 8.05 -9.68
CA TYR A 18 25.65 8.61 -9.49
C TYR A 18 26.03 8.82 -8.02
N VAL A 19 25.06 9.09 -7.14
CA VAL A 19 25.33 9.32 -5.71
C VAL A 19 25.29 8.03 -4.87
N CYS A 20 24.92 6.89 -5.45
CA CYS A 20 24.82 5.64 -4.71
C CYS A 20 26.19 4.94 -4.61
N PRO A 21 26.81 4.85 -3.42
CA PRO A 21 28.17 4.32 -3.28
C PRO A 21 28.25 2.81 -3.53
N THR A 22 27.13 2.09 -3.47
CA THR A 22 27.07 0.63 -3.63
C THR A 22 26.42 0.19 -4.95
N GLY A 23 25.95 1.13 -5.77
CA GLY A 23 25.17 0.82 -6.97
C GLY A 23 23.80 0.21 -6.70
N ALA A 24 23.28 0.26 -5.46
CA ALA A 24 21.97 -0.28 -5.11
C ALA A 24 20.80 0.36 -5.87
N SER A 25 20.96 1.59 -6.36
CA SER A 25 19.93 2.29 -7.14
C SER A 25 19.91 1.96 -8.63
N ASP A 26 20.94 1.25 -9.10
CA ASP A 26 21.19 0.93 -10.50
C ASP A 26 20.62 -0.45 -10.85
N THR A 27 19.36 -0.46 -11.26
CA THR A 27 18.61 -1.66 -11.61
C THR A 27 17.73 -1.40 -12.84
N GLU A 28 17.59 -2.40 -13.70
CA GLU A 28 16.80 -2.28 -14.94
C GLU A 28 15.29 -2.11 -14.67
N ASN A 29 14.80 -2.67 -13.56
CA ASN A 29 13.39 -2.58 -13.15
C ASN A 29 13.07 -1.29 -12.37
N GLY A 30 14.07 -0.44 -12.12
CA GLY A 30 13.92 0.80 -11.38
C GLY A 30 13.69 0.62 -9.87
N GLN A 31 13.77 -0.58 -9.32
CA GLN A 31 13.64 -0.85 -7.88
C GLN A 31 15.01 -0.84 -7.20
N ILE A 32 15.12 -0.27 -6.01
CA ILE A 32 16.39 -0.30 -5.27
C ILE A 32 16.72 -1.75 -4.86
N ASP A 33 17.94 -2.20 -5.12
CA ASP A 33 18.46 -3.48 -4.64
C ASP A 33 18.77 -3.38 -3.13
N TRP A 34 17.92 -3.99 -2.31
CA TRP A 34 18.05 -3.95 -0.86
C TRP A 34 19.28 -4.72 -0.36
N SER A 35 19.75 -5.73 -1.09
CA SER A 35 20.93 -6.51 -0.70
C SER A 35 22.23 -5.69 -0.73
N LYS A 36 22.26 -4.63 -1.55
CA LYS A 36 23.39 -3.70 -1.68
C LYS A 36 23.18 -2.39 -0.93
N CYS A 37 21.96 -2.10 -0.48
CA CYS A 37 21.62 -0.82 0.12
C CYS A 37 22.15 -0.74 1.56
N ILE A 38 23.05 0.21 1.82
CA ILE A 38 23.61 0.45 3.17
C ILE A 38 22.84 1.49 3.99
N GLY A 39 21.69 1.96 3.49
CA GLY A 39 20.83 2.88 4.24
C GLY A 39 21.35 4.32 4.40
N CYS A 40 22.33 4.77 3.61
CA CYS A 40 22.96 6.09 3.79
C CYS A 40 22.08 7.31 3.43
N GLY A 41 21.03 7.10 2.64
CA GLY A 41 20.07 8.15 2.26
C GLY A 41 20.55 9.19 1.23
N LEU A 42 21.74 9.03 0.64
CA LEU A 42 22.24 9.95 -0.38
C LEU A 42 21.32 10.04 -1.61
N CYS A 43 20.83 8.90 -2.09
CA CYS A 43 19.90 8.83 -3.21
C CYS A 43 18.57 9.54 -2.93
N ALA A 44 18.04 9.46 -1.70
CA ALA A 44 16.83 10.15 -1.29
C ALA A 44 17.03 11.67 -1.28
N LYS A 45 18.16 12.15 -0.75
CA LYS A 45 18.51 13.59 -0.72
C LYS A 45 18.74 14.16 -2.11
N ALA A 46 19.29 13.36 -3.02
CA ALA A 46 19.63 13.81 -4.36
C ALA A 46 18.46 13.75 -5.35
N CYS A 47 17.39 12.99 -5.08
CA CYS A 47 16.30 12.80 -6.03
C CYS A 47 15.43 14.08 -6.15
N PRO A 48 15.43 14.77 -7.30
CA PRO A 48 14.71 16.05 -7.46
C PRO A 48 13.18 15.88 -7.44
N SER A 49 12.69 14.73 -7.92
CA SER A 49 11.26 14.37 -7.87
C SER A 49 10.82 13.75 -6.56
N HIS A 50 11.72 13.64 -5.58
CA HIS A 50 11.44 13.00 -4.28
C HIS A 50 10.85 11.59 -4.41
N ALA A 51 11.20 10.88 -5.49
CA ALA A 51 10.71 9.53 -5.76
C ALA A 51 11.34 8.46 -4.85
N ILE A 52 12.35 8.79 -4.06
CA ILE A 52 13.04 7.85 -3.17
C ILE A 52 12.80 8.23 -1.71
N SER A 53 12.35 7.27 -0.90
CA SER A 53 12.13 7.42 0.53
C SER A 53 12.96 6.43 1.33
N MET A 54 13.35 6.81 2.55
CA MET A 54 14.03 5.92 3.50
C MET A 54 12.99 5.26 4.40
N VAL A 55 12.98 3.94 4.44
CA VAL A 55 12.06 3.15 5.27
C VAL A 55 12.84 2.32 6.30
N PRO A 56 12.31 2.11 7.51
CA PRO A 56 12.91 1.18 8.46
C PRO A 56 12.73 -0.27 7.99
N GLU A 57 13.59 -1.16 8.45
CA GLU A 57 13.43 -2.61 8.24
C GLU A 57 12.32 -3.16 9.12
N LYS A 58 12.28 -2.71 10.38
CA LYS A 58 11.23 -3.00 11.34
C LYS A 58 10.39 -1.74 11.58
N TYR A 59 9.13 -1.79 11.22
CA TYR A 59 8.15 -0.75 11.52
C TYR A 59 7.81 -0.78 13.02
N PRO A 60 7.44 0.37 13.60
CA PRO A 60 6.87 0.39 14.95
C PRO A 60 5.61 -0.47 15.00
N ALA A 61 5.32 -1.03 16.17
CA ALA A 61 4.07 -1.75 16.41
C ALA A 61 2.87 -0.87 16.04
N GLN A 62 1.83 -1.50 15.49
CA GLN A 62 0.59 -0.82 15.13
C GLN A 62 0.03 -0.06 16.34
N GLN A 63 -0.20 1.23 16.17
CA GLN A 63 -0.79 2.04 17.23
C GLN A 63 -2.27 1.66 17.38
N LYS A 64 -2.66 1.22 18.57
CA LYS A 64 -4.06 0.91 18.87
C LYS A 64 -4.90 2.18 18.83
N LYS A 65 -6.09 2.08 18.21
CA LYS A 65 -7.10 3.14 18.28
C LYS A 65 -8.07 2.79 19.40
N SER A 66 -8.77 3.80 19.92
CA SER A 66 -9.87 3.54 20.84
C SER A 66 -11.03 2.93 20.07
N GLU A 67 -11.78 2.04 20.71
CA GLU A 67 -12.98 1.40 20.13
C GLU A 67 -13.97 2.43 19.52
N ALA A 68 -14.16 3.59 20.16
CA ALA A 68 -15.01 4.65 19.63
C ALA A 68 -14.55 5.20 18.27
N VAL A 69 -13.22 5.30 18.07
CA VAL A 69 -12.62 5.74 16.80
C VAL A 69 -12.76 4.65 15.76
N GLU A 70 -12.45 3.40 16.10
CA GLU A 70 -12.58 2.26 15.19
C GLU A 70 -14.03 2.10 14.70
N ASN A 71 -14.99 2.15 15.61
CA ASN A 71 -16.42 2.05 15.27
C ASN A 71 -16.87 3.19 14.34
N THR A 72 -16.40 4.42 14.58
CA THR A 72 -16.71 5.56 13.73
C THR A 72 -16.12 5.40 12.32
N LEU A 73 -14.86 4.96 12.23
CA LEU A 73 -14.20 4.73 10.94
C LEU A 73 -14.86 3.57 10.17
N ASN A 74 -15.21 2.48 10.85
CA ASN A 74 -15.93 1.35 10.26
C ASN A 74 -17.31 1.78 9.73
N ALA A 75 -18.07 2.59 10.47
CA ALA A 75 -19.34 3.13 9.99
C ALA A 75 -19.18 4.01 8.75
N LEU A 76 -18.09 4.80 8.68
CA LEU A 76 -17.79 5.61 7.50
C LEU A 76 -17.42 4.74 6.30
N ILE A 77 -16.58 3.73 6.52
CA ILE A 77 -16.20 2.73 5.51
C ILE A 77 -17.44 2.05 4.93
N GLU A 78 -18.38 1.60 5.76
CA GLU A 78 -19.63 1.00 5.26
C GLU A 78 -20.43 1.96 4.37
N SER A 79 -20.47 3.24 4.75
CA SER A 79 -21.13 4.27 3.95
C SER A 79 -20.44 4.48 2.61
N THR A 80 -19.10 4.57 2.58
CA THR A 80 -18.34 4.79 1.36
C THR A 80 -18.42 3.60 0.42
N VAL A 81 -18.40 2.38 0.93
CA VAL A 81 -18.58 1.15 0.13
C VAL A 81 -19.98 1.11 -0.50
N LYS A 82 -21.03 1.46 0.25
CA LYS A 82 -22.40 1.55 -0.31
C LYS A 82 -22.47 2.58 -1.43
N GLN A 83 -21.87 3.76 -1.23
CA GLN A 83 -21.83 4.80 -2.25
C GLN A 83 -20.99 4.40 -3.47
N GLU A 84 -19.87 3.70 -3.28
CA GLU A 84 -19.08 3.13 -4.37
C GLU A 84 -19.92 2.18 -5.22
N ALA A 85 -20.68 1.27 -4.58
CA ALA A 85 -21.53 0.31 -5.29
C ALA A 85 -22.63 1.02 -6.09
N VAL A 86 -23.31 2.01 -5.50
CA VAL A 86 -24.34 2.81 -6.18
C VAL A 86 -23.75 3.60 -7.35
N ALA A 87 -22.62 4.28 -7.13
CA ALA A 87 -21.92 5.03 -8.18
C ALA A 87 -21.43 4.09 -9.30
N GLY A 88 -20.93 2.92 -8.94
CA GLY A 88 -20.58 1.85 -9.87
C GLY A 88 -21.78 1.44 -10.72
N TYR A 89 -22.92 1.15 -10.11
CA TYR A 89 -24.14 0.81 -10.85
C TYR A 89 -24.54 1.91 -11.84
N ILE A 90 -24.62 3.17 -11.38
CA ILE A 90 -24.98 4.33 -12.22
C ILE A 90 -24.00 4.49 -13.38
N ALA A 91 -22.69 4.36 -13.12
CA ALA A 91 -21.65 4.47 -14.14
C ALA A 91 -21.84 3.47 -15.29
N HIS A 92 -22.28 2.24 -14.98
CA HIS A 92 -22.48 1.18 -15.97
C HIS A 92 -23.85 1.23 -16.66
N THR A 93 -24.89 1.71 -15.99
CA THR A 93 -26.27 1.66 -16.53
C THR A 93 -26.76 2.97 -17.14
N SER A 94 -26.16 4.12 -16.78
CA SER A 94 -26.58 5.43 -17.29
C SER A 94 -26.30 5.56 -18.79
N LYS A 95 -27.27 6.09 -19.53
CA LYS A 95 -27.12 6.47 -20.95
C LYS A 95 -26.60 7.91 -21.12
N ASP A 96 -26.64 8.72 -20.07
CA ASP A 96 -26.07 10.07 -20.07
C ASP A 96 -24.55 9.98 -19.86
N PRO A 97 -23.73 10.42 -20.85
CA PRO A 97 -22.27 10.36 -20.76
C PRO A 97 -21.70 11.18 -19.60
N ILE A 98 -22.29 12.33 -19.28
CA ILE A 98 -21.80 13.20 -18.22
C ILE A 98 -22.06 12.54 -16.87
N LEU A 99 -23.26 11.99 -16.68
CA LEU A 99 -23.62 11.28 -15.46
C LEU A 99 -22.76 10.01 -15.28
N SER A 100 -22.52 9.25 -16.36
CA SER A 100 -21.67 8.06 -16.32
C SER A 100 -20.21 8.41 -15.94
N GLN A 101 -19.66 9.48 -16.53
CA GLN A 101 -18.31 9.96 -16.20
C GLN A 101 -18.22 10.42 -14.73
N PHE A 102 -19.21 11.21 -14.28
CA PHE A 102 -19.26 11.68 -12.89
C PHE A 102 -19.37 10.53 -11.89
N ALA A 103 -20.25 9.56 -12.16
CA ALA A 103 -20.41 8.37 -11.32
C ALA A 103 -19.14 7.50 -11.29
N THR A 104 -18.39 7.41 -12.40
CA THR A 104 -17.08 6.73 -12.45
C THR A 104 -16.05 7.41 -11.55
N ALA A 105 -16.02 8.75 -11.55
CA ALA A 105 -15.16 9.53 -10.68
C ALA A 105 -15.55 9.34 -9.21
N LEU A 106 -16.84 9.41 -8.87
CA LEU A 106 -17.34 9.16 -7.51
C LEU A 106 -17.01 7.76 -7.00
N LYS A 107 -17.21 6.73 -7.83
CA LYS A 107 -16.81 5.35 -7.51
C LYS A 107 -15.34 5.29 -7.10
N THR A 108 -14.46 5.86 -7.93
CA THR A 108 -13.01 5.87 -7.67
C THR A 108 -12.66 6.63 -6.39
N SER A 109 -13.31 7.79 -6.17
CA SER A 109 -13.13 8.60 -4.97
C SER A 109 -13.51 7.84 -3.70
N ASN A 110 -14.69 7.20 -3.68
CA ASN A 110 -15.18 6.42 -2.55
C ASN A 110 -14.28 5.21 -2.25
N ARG A 111 -13.76 4.55 -3.29
CA ARG A 111 -12.80 3.44 -3.11
C ARG A 111 -11.53 3.90 -2.41
N LEU A 112 -10.90 4.98 -2.90
CA LEU A 112 -9.68 5.54 -2.30
C LEU A 112 -9.91 5.96 -0.85
N MET A 113 -11.03 6.63 -0.58
CA MET A 113 -11.39 7.02 0.79
C MET A 113 -11.60 5.80 1.68
N SER A 114 -12.23 4.74 1.18
CA SER A 114 -12.40 3.49 1.94
C SER A 114 -11.04 2.86 2.26
N GLU A 115 -10.15 2.74 1.28
CA GLU A 115 -8.80 2.19 1.46
C GLU A 115 -7.98 2.98 2.51
N ASP A 116 -8.06 4.31 2.48
CA ASP A 116 -7.39 5.18 3.45
C ASP A 116 -8.01 5.05 4.85
N LEU A 117 -9.35 5.02 4.95
CA LEU A 117 -10.03 4.82 6.23
C LEU A 117 -9.70 3.47 6.86
N PHE A 118 -9.64 2.40 6.07
CA PHE A 118 -9.18 1.10 6.56
C PHE A 118 -7.78 1.21 7.14
N ARG A 119 -6.86 1.85 6.41
CA ARG A 119 -5.49 2.06 6.87
C ARG A 119 -5.42 2.82 8.20
N GLU A 120 -6.18 3.89 8.31
CA GLU A 120 -6.22 4.74 9.50
C GLU A 120 -6.99 4.11 10.68
N ALA A 121 -7.97 3.24 10.41
CA ALA A 121 -8.69 2.47 11.42
C ALA A 121 -7.83 1.39 12.10
N GLY A 122 -6.56 1.27 11.71
CA GLY A 122 -5.63 0.30 12.28
C GLY A 122 -5.44 -0.95 11.41
N TYR A 123 -5.95 -0.95 10.16
CA TYR A 123 -5.67 -2.04 9.24
C TYR A 123 -4.38 -1.84 8.44
N MET A 124 -3.47 -2.79 8.66
CA MET A 124 -2.32 -3.19 7.83
C MET A 124 -1.13 -2.23 7.74
N LEU A 125 -0.33 -2.22 8.81
CA LEU A 125 1.11 -2.32 8.61
C LEU A 125 1.46 -3.74 8.14
N PRO A 126 2.34 -3.96 7.17
CA PRO A 126 2.65 -5.32 6.70
C PRO A 126 3.09 -6.27 7.83
N GLN A 127 3.84 -5.76 8.81
CA GLN A 127 4.40 -6.52 9.93
C GLN A 127 3.46 -6.67 11.14
N SER A 128 2.25 -6.09 11.11
CA SER A 128 1.36 -6.14 12.27
C SER A 128 0.72 -7.50 12.48
N LYS A 129 0.27 -7.78 13.71
CA LYS A 129 -0.35 -9.07 14.07
C LYS A 129 -1.63 -9.31 13.29
N ASN A 130 -2.44 -8.27 13.06
CA ASN A 130 -3.67 -8.38 12.27
C ASN A 130 -3.41 -8.69 10.79
N ALA A 131 -2.33 -8.18 10.18
CA ALA A 131 -1.93 -8.53 8.83
C ALA A 131 -1.56 -10.03 8.73
N HIS A 132 -0.77 -10.52 9.69
CA HIS A 132 -0.45 -11.95 9.78
C HIS A 132 -1.68 -12.83 10.04
N ALA A 133 -2.59 -12.40 10.93
CA ALA A 133 -3.83 -13.12 11.19
C ALA A 133 -4.72 -13.20 9.94
N PHE A 134 -4.83 -12.10 9.20
CA PHE A 134 -5.55 -12.07 7.92
C PHE A 134 -4.92 -12.98 6.88
N LEU A 135 -3.59 -12.94 6.70
CA LEU A 135 -2.90 -13.85 5.79
C LEU A 135 -3.13 -15.32 6.17
N ARG A 136 -3.17 -15.65 7.47
CA ARG A 136 -3.49 -17.00 7.94
C ARG A 136 -4.93 -17.38 7.66
N SER A 137 -5.91 -16.48 7.87
CA SER A 137 -7.32 -16.80 7.59
C SER A 137 -7.57 -17.07 6.11
N LEU A 138 -6.80 -16.46 5.20
CA LEU A 138 -6.87 -16.77 3.77
C LEU A 138 -6.39 -18.19 3.43
N LEU A 139 -5.72 -18.89 4.35
CA LEU A 139 -5.28 -20.26 4.18
C LEU A 139 -6.28 -21.29 4.70
N ASP A 140 -7.31 -20.88 5.46
CA ASP A 140 -8.25 -21.79 6.11
C ASP A 140 -9.22 -22.43 5.11
N ASP A 141 -9.71 -21.66 4.13
CA ASP A 141 -10.60 -22.13 3.05
C ASP A 141 -10.30 -21.38 1.73
N PRO A 142 -9.18 -21.71 1.05
CA PRO A 142 -8.77 -21.00 -0.15
C PRO A 142 -9.64 -21.40 -1.34
N GLU A 143 -10.06 -20.41 -2.14
CA GLU A 143 -10.69 -20.64 -3.45
C GLU A 143 -9.75 -21.44 -4.38
N SER A 144 -10.29 -22.11 -5.41
CA SER A 144 -9.53 -23.07 -6.23
C SER A 144 -8.29 -22.47 -6.92
N ASP A 145 -8.36 -21.20 -7.32
CA ASP A 145 -7.27 -20.49 -8.01
C ASP A 145 -6.48 -19.56 -7.07
N PHE A 146 -6.71 -19.66 -5.75
CA PHE A 146 -6.06 -18.78 -4.78
C PHE A 146 -4.56 -19.11 -4.64
N PRO A 147 -3.65 -18.12 -4.69
CA PRO A 147 -2.21 -18.35 -4.69
C PRO A 147 -1.64 -18.64 -3.29
N VAL A 148 -1.98 -19.80 -2.72
CA VAL A 148 -1.57 -20.26 -1.38
C VAL A 148 -0.06 -20.19 -1.16
N ALA A 149 0.74 -20.56 -2.16
CA ALA A 149 2.20 -20.53 -2.06
C ALA A 149 2.76 -19.11 -1.85
N ILE A 150 2.11 -18.10 -2.42
CA ILE A 150 2.49 -16.69 -2.24
C ILE A 150 2.20 -16.26 -0.81
N VAL A 151 1.02 -16.61 -0.27
CA VAL A 151 0.66 -16.28 1.11
C VAL A 151 1.64 -16.88 2.11
N LYS A 152 2.04 -18.14 1.92
CA LYS A 152 3.08 -18.78 2.77
C LYS A 152 4.42 -18.04 2.66
N THR A 153 4.83 -17.71 1.44
CA THR A 153 6.07 -16.94 1.21
C THR A 153 6.04 -15.56 1.89
N LEU A 154 4.87 -14.89 1.92
CA LEU A 154 4.71 -13.62 2.61
C LEU A 154 4.82 -13.79 4.12
N LEU A 155 4.15 -14.79 4.69
CA LEU A 155 4.22 -15.10 6.12
C LEU A 155 5.64 -15.45 6.59
N ASP A 156 6.45 -16.08 5.73
CA ASP A 156 7.84 -16.42 6.03
C ASP A 156 8.78 -15.20 5.92
N LYS A 157 8.52 -14.29 4.97
CA LYS A 157 9.40 -13.14 4.68
C LYS A 157 9.12 -11.92 5.56
N ILE A 158 7.88 -11.73 5.99
CA ILE A 158 7.47 -10.57 6.77
C ILE A 158 7.57 -10.94 8.25
N GLU A 159 8.50 -10.34 8.98
CA GLU A 159 8.59 -10.53 10.44
C GLU A 159 7.42 -9.81 11.15
N GLN A 160 6.76 -10.48 12.09
CA GLN A 160 5.74 -9.84 12.92
C GLN A 160 6.40 -8.86 13.91
N ASN A 161 5.98 -7.59 13.91
CA ASN A 161 6.57 -6.54 14.75
C ASN A 161 5.87 -6.33 16.11
N GLU A 162 4.82 -7.11 16.38
CA GLU A 162 4.10 -7.15 17.65
C GLU A 162 4.46 -8.44 18.40
N ASN A 163 4.95 -8.29 19.65
CA ASN A 163 5.21 -9.39 20.58
C ASN A 163 3.90 -9.96 21.16
#